data_AF-A0A2P4S8H8-F1
#
_entry.id   AF-A0A2P4S8H8-F1
#
_cell.length_a   1.000
_cell.length_b   1.000
_cell.length_c   1.000
_cell.angle_alpha   90.00
_cell.angle_beta   90.00
_cell.angle_gamma   90.00
#
_symmetry.space_group_name_H-M   'P 1'
#
loop_
_entity.id
_entity.type
_entity.pdbx_description
1 polymer ?
#
loop_
_entity_poly.entity_id
_entity_poly.type
_entity_poly.pdbx_seq_one_letter_code
_entity_poly.pdbx_strand_id
1 'polypeptide(L)'
;SELVDLAENIQQKLSYFNELENINTKLNSPTLSVNSEGFIPMLAKLDDCIAYISSHPNFKDYPVYLTKFKQCLLKAMHLIKTYTVNTLQNLTSQLMKRDPSAVPNSDNAFTLFYVKFRAAAPKVRTLIEQVEQRSEKMPE
;
A
#
# COMPACT_ATOMS: atom_id res chain seq x y z
N SER A 1 -19.30 -13.78 32.57
CA SER A 1 -18.57 -14.54 33.60
C SER A 1 -17.10 -14.28 33.40
N GLU A 2 -16.33 -14.08 34.46
CA GLU A 2 -14.92 -13.64 34.39
C GLU A 2 -14.04 -14.46 33.43
N LEU A 3 -14.32 -15.77 33.29
CA LEU A 3 -13.63 -16.66 32.34
C LEU A 3 -13.93 -16.35 30.87
N VAL A 4 -15.16 -15.94 30.55
CA VAL A 4 -15.55 -15.53 29.19
C VAL A 4 -14.85 -14.21 28.85
N ASP A 5 -14.85 -13.26 29.78
CA ASP A 5 -14.22 -11.96 29.60
C ASP A 5 -12.69 -12.10 29.41
N LEU A 6 -12.07 -13.01 30.16
CA LEU A 6 -10.65 -13.34 30.01
C LEU A 6 -10.35 -14.02 28.67
N ALA A 7 -11.19 -14.97 28.24
CA ALA A 7 -11.02 -15.66 26.96
C ALA A 7 -11.16 -14.69 25.78
N GLU A 8 -12.15 -13.79 25.81
CA GLU A 8 -12.34 -12.75 24.81
C GLU A 8 -11.15 -11.78 24.78
N ASN A 9 -10.63 -11.39 25.95
CA ASN A 9 -9.45 -10.54 26.02
C ASN A 9 -8.22 -11.21 25.39
N ILE A 10 -7.96 -12.48 25.69
CA ILE A 10 -6.85 -13.24 25.10
C ILE A 10 -7.04 -13.34 23.58
N GLN A 11 -8.24 -13.65 23.12
CA GLN A 11 -8.55 -13.78 21.69
C GLN A 11 -8.34 -12.46 20.94
N GLN A 12 -8.78 -11.34 21.52
CA GLN A 12 -8.56 -10.01 20.95
C GLN A 12 -7.06 -9.70 20.83
N LYS A 13 -6.29 -9.97 21.89
CA LYS A 13 -4.83 -9.75 21.87
C LYS A 13 -4.14 -10.62 20.82
N LEU A 14 -4.50 -11.90 20.73
CA LEU A 14 -3.96 -12.85 19.74
C LEU A 14 -4.33 -12.49 18.31
N SER A 15 -5.49 -11.84 18.09
CA SER A 15 -5.93 -11.46 16.75
C SER A 15 -4.89 -10.61 16.01
N TYR A 16 -4.24 -9.65 16.70
CA TYR A 16 -3.18 -8.83 16.11
C TYR A 16 -1.97 -9.64 15.65
N PHE A 17 -1.62 -10.72 16.35
CA PHE A 17 -0.51 -11.59 15.94
C PHE A 17 -0.89 -12.45 14.73
N ASN A 18 -2.11 -12.98 14.71
CA ASN A 18 -2.62 -13.79 13.61
C ASN A 18 -2.76 -13.00 12.31
N GLU A 19 -3.02 -11.69 12.40
CA GLU A 19 -3.10 -10.80 11.23
C GLU A 19 -1.79 -10.70 10.44
N LEU A 20 -0.64 -11.01 11.07
CA LEU A 20 0.64 -11.00 10.37
C LEU A 20 0.64 -11.95 9.18
N GLU A 21 0.16 -13.19 9.38
CA GLU A 21 0.14 -14.21 8.34
C GLU A 21 -0.84 -13.84 7.23
N ASN A 22 -2.00 -13.29 7.59
CA ASN A 22 -3.01 -12.81 6.64
C ASN A 22 -2.47 -11.68 5.75
N ILE A 23 -1.87 -10.65 6.36
CA ILE A 23 -1.31 -9.50 5.65
C ILE A 23 -0.14 -9.95 4.77
N ASN A 24 0.77 -10.75 5.31
CA ASN A 24 1.92 -11.24 4.56
C ASN A 24 1.47 -12.09 3.35
N THR A 25 0.48 -12.96 3.50
CA THR A 25 -0.06 -13.77 2.40
C THR A 25 -0.65 -12.88 1.30
N LYS A 26 -1.46 -11.88 1.67
CA LYS A 26 -2.02 -10.92 0.71
C LYS A 26 -0.92 -10.14 -0.03
N LEU A 27 0.09 -9.66 0.69
CA LEU A 27 1.22 -8.92 0.12
C LEU A 27 2.12 -9.76 -0.79
N ASN A 28 2.12 -11.09 -0.66
CA ASN A 28 2.86 -12.02 -1.52
C ASN A 28 2.03 -12.55 -2.69
N SER A 29 0.74 -12.26 -2.76
CA SER A 29 -0.11 -12.74 -3.85
C SER A 29 0.33 -12.14 -5.19
N PRO A 30 0.53 -12.95 -6.26
CA PRO A 30 0.86 -12.46 -7.60
C PRO A 30 -0.31 -11.69 -8.23
N THR A 31 -1.52 -11.85 -7.73
CA THR A 31 -2.73 -11.15 -8.21
C THR A 31 -3.04 -9.88 -7.42
N LEU A 32 -2.20 -9.53 -6.44
CA LEU A 32 -2.37 -8.31 -5.65
C LEU A 32 -2.34 -7.07 -6.55
N SER A 33 -3.33 -6.20 -6.36
CA SER A 33 -3.37 -4.87 -6.97
C SER A 33 -3.46 -3.81 -5.89
N VAL A 34 -2.58 -2.81 -5.95
CA VAL A 34 -2.62 -1.65 -5.04
C VAL A 34 -3.88 -0.79 -5.24
N ASN A 35 -4.59 -0.95 -6.37
CA ASN A 35 -5.88 -0.30 -6.63
C ASN A 35 -7.08 -1.14 -6.21
N SER A 36 -6.88 -2.33 -5.64
CA SER A 36 -8.00 -3.13 -5.13
C SER A 36 -8.64 -2.44 -3.93
N GLU A 37 -9.96 -2.57 -3.79
CA GLU A 37 -10.72 -1.96 -2.69
C GLU A 37 -10.20 -2.39 -1.31
N GLY A 38 -9.65 -3.59 -1.20
CA GLY A 38 -9.09 -4.14 0.04
C GLY A 38 -7.67 -3.68 0.38
N PHE A 39 -6.95 -3.00 -0.53
CA PHE A 39 -5.55 -2.65 -0.29
C PHE A 39 -5.40 -1.59 0.81
N ILE A 40 -6.11 -0.46 0.72
CA ILE A 40 -6.04 0.62 1.72
C ILE A 40 -6.52 0.13 3.10
N PRO A 41 -7.66 -0.59 3.24
CA PRO A 41 -8.06 -1.19 4.51
C PRO A 41 -6.99 -2.13 5.11
N MET A 42 -6.28 -2.90 4.27
CA MET A 42 -5.18 -3.74 4.72
C MET A 42 -4.01 -2.90 5.26
N LEU A 43 -3.69 -1.75 4.65
CA LEU A 43 -2.67 -0.84 5.18
C LEU A 43 -3.07 -0.25 6.54
N ALA A 44 -4.33 0.17 6.68
CA ALA A 44 -4.84 0.68 7.96
C ALA A 44 -4.76 -0.41 9.05
N LYS A 45 -5.17 -1.64 8.73
CA LYS A 45 -5.05 -2.78 9.65
C LYS A 45 -3.60 -3.08 10.03
N LEU A 46 -2.68 -2.94 9.08
CA LEU A 46 -1.24 -3.09 9.32
C LEU A 46 -0.71 -2.03 10.28
N ASP A 47 -1.12 -0.77 10.12
CA ASP A 47 -0.76 0.31 11.04
C ASP A 47 -1.29 0.04 12.46
N ASP A 48 -2.54 -0.41 12.58
CA ASP A 48 -3.14 -0.78 13.86
C ASP A 48 -2.37 -1.92 14.55
N CYS A 49 -1.94 -2.93 13.78
CA CYS A 49 -1.12 -4.01 14.30
C CYS A 49 0.24 -3.50 14.78
N ILE A 50 0.90 -2.63 14.02
CA ILE A 50 2.18 -2.04 14.42
C ILE A 50 2.03 -1.23 15.70
N ALA A 51 1.00 -0.37 15.80
CA ALA A 51 0.74 0.43 16.98
C ALA A 51 0.43 -0.43 18.21
N TYR A 52 -0.42 -1.45 18.05
CA TYR A 52 -0.76 -2.39 19.11
C TYR A 52 0.47 -3.15 19.61
N ILE A 53 1.26 -3.73 18.71
CA ILE A 53 2.47 -4.46 19.09
C ILE A 53 3.46 -3.52 19.78
N SER A 54 3.69 -2.31 19.24
CA SER A 54 4.60 -1.29 19.79
C SER A 54 4.22 -0.82 21.21
N SER A 55 2.92 -0.81 21.54
CA SER A 55 2.45 -0.45 22.89
C SER A 55 2.57 -1.58 23.92
N HIS A 56 2.96 -2.79 23.50
CA HIS A 56 3.10 -3.96 24.38
C HIS A 56 4.49 -4.61 24.28
N PRO A 57 5.57 -3.88 24.62
CA PRO A 57 6.94 -4.38 24.50
C PRO A 57 7.27 -5.56 25.43
N ASN A 58 6.43 -5.80 26.45
CA ASN A 58 6.61 -6.88 27.43
C ASN A 58 6.22 -8.26 26.89
N PHE A 59 5.60 -8.35 25.71
CA PHE A 59 5.29 -9.64 25.11
C PHE A 59 6.56 -10.33 24.61
N LYS A 60 6.69 -11.63 24.91
CA LYS A 60 7.89 -12.41 24.62
C LYS A 60 8.38 -12.27 23.17
N ASP A 61 7.47 -12.39 22.21
CA ASP A 61 7.80 -12.36 20.78
C ASP A 61 7.61 -10.98 20.13
N TYR A 62 7.37 -9.94 20.94
CA TYR A 62 7.22 -8.55 20.50
C TYR A 62 8.23 -8.11 19.43
N PRO A 63 9.55 -8.22 19.63
CA PRO A 63 10.52 -7.67 18.68
C PRO A 63 10.47 -8.39 17.33
N VAL A 64 10.16 -9.68 17.32
CA VAL A 64 10.03 -10.49 16.10
C VAL A 64 8.80 -10.06 15.31
N TYR A 65 7.65 -9.96 15.96
CA TYR A 65 6.41 -9.53 15.29
C TYR A 65 6.50 -8.09 14.78
N LEU A 66 7.03 -7.18 15.59
CA LEU A 66 7.23 -5.79 15.17
C LEU A 66 8.10 -5.71 13.91
N THR A 67 9.21 -6.45 13.88
CA THR A 67 10.10 -6.49 12.71
C THR A 67 9.37 -6.99 11.47
N LYS A 68 8.61 -8.09 11.58
CA LYS A 68 7.87 -8.67 10.45
C LYS A 68 6.75 -7.74 9.96
N PHE A 69 6.05 -7.04 10.85
CA PHE A 69 5.06 -6.04 10.45
C PHE A 69 5.70 -4.84 9.75
N LYS A 70 6.83 -4.33 10.24
CA LYS A 70 7.59 -3.26 9.55
C LYS A 70 8.05 -3.69 8.16
N GLN A 71 8.48 -4.95 7.99
CA GLN A 71 8.81 -5.51 6.67
C GLN A 71 7.59 -5.56 5.74
N CYS A 72 6.41 -5.96 6.24
CA CYS A 72 5.17 -5.91 5.48
C CYS A 72 4.85 -4.47 5.04
N LEU A 73 5.07 -3.48 5.92
CA LEU A 73 4.82 -2.08 5.63
C LEU A 73 5.76 -1.56 4.54
N LEU A 74 7.07 -1.80 4.67
CA LEU A 74 8.07 -1.47 3.65
C LEU A 74 7.72 -2.08 2.30
N LYS A 75 7.33 -3.35 2.28
CA LYS A 75 6.91 -4.04 1.06
C LYS A 75 5.68 -3.38 0.42
N ALA A 76 4.68 -3.04 1.23
CA ALA A 76 3.48 -2.37 0.74
C ALA A 76 3.80 -0.99 0.15
N MET A 77 4.66 -0.20 0.81
CA MET A 77 5.11 1.10 0.30
C MET A 77 5.90 0.94 -1.00
N HIS A 78 6.74 -0.09 -1.11
CA HIS A 78 7.45 -0.40 -2.34
C HIS A 78 6.50 -0.73 -3.50
N LEU A 79 5.45 -1.53 -3.25
CA LEU A 79 4.45 -1.85 -4.26
C LEU A 79 3.72 -0.61 -4.78
N ILE A 80 3.35 0.31 -3.87
CA ILE A 80 2.76 1.60 -4.24
C ILE A 80 3.73 2.40 -5.12
N LYS A 81 4.98 2.56 -4.68
CA LYS A 81 6.02 3.29 -5.42
C LYS A 81 6.19 2.71 -6.83
N THR A 82 6.35 1.40 -6.94
CA THR A 82 6.53 0.70 -8.22
C THR A 82 5.32 0.90 -9.13
N TYR A 83 4.10 0.78 -8.61
CA TYR A 83 2.89 1.04 -9.39
C TYR A 83 2.83 2.47 -9.91
N THR A 84 3.09 3.46 -9.05
CA THR A 84 3.07 4.89 -9.42
C THR A 84 4.10 5.19 -10.50
N VAL A 85 5.34 4.73 -10.32
CA VAL A 85 6.41 4.92 -11.30
C VAL A 85 6.05 4.27 -12.64
N ASN A 86 5.61 3.01 -12.63
CA ASN A 86 5.22 2.29 -13.85
C ASN A 86 4.05 2.97 -14.56
N THR A 87 3.08 3.49 -13.82
CA THR A 87 1.93 4.21 -14.39
C THR A 87 2.40 5.46 -15.13
N LEU A 88 3.26 6.27 -14.50
CA LEU A 88 3.81 7.48 -15.12
C LEU A 88 4.71 7.15 -16.32
N GLN A 89 5.60 6.17 -16.20
CA GLN A 89 6.49 5.75 -17.29
C GLN A 89 5.71 5.21 -18.49
N ASN A 90 4.65 4.43 -18.27
CA ASN A 90 3.79 3.93 -19.34
C ASN A 90 3.08 5.07 -20.08
N LEU A 91 2.51 6.02 -19.33
CA LEU A 91 1.86 7.20 -19.92
C LEU A 91 2.86 8.04 -20.73
N THR A 92 4.07 8.26 -20.20
CA THR A 92 5.15 8.97 -20.91
C THR A 92 5.61 8.22 -22.16
N SER A 93 5.76 6.90 -22.08
CA SER A 93 6.19 6.08 -23.23
C SER A 93 5.17 6.13 -24.37
N GLN A 94 3.88 6.19 -24.06
CA GLN A 94 2.83 6.37 -25.06
C GLN A 94 2.90 7.74 -25.76
N LEU A 95 3.41 8.76 -25.08
CA LEU A 95 3.66 10.09 -25.67
C LEU A 95 4.86 10.05 -26.63
N MET A 96 5.92 9.33 -26.27
CA MET A 96 7.18 9.32 -27.03
C MET A 96 7.16 8.43 -28.28
N LYS A 97 6.32 7.39 -28.33
CA LYS A 97 6.23 6.44 -29.46
C LYS A 97 5.53 6.98 -30.72
N ARG A 98 5.48 8.31 -30.90
CA ARG A 98 4.81 8.90 -32.06
C ARG A 98 5.60 8.64 -33.34
N ASP A 99 4.90 8.27 -34.41
CA ASP A 99 5.48 8.13 -35.74
C ASP A 99 5.95 9.52 -36.23
N PRO A 100 7.25 9.72 -36.52
CA PRO A 100 7.77 10.99 -37.02
C PRO A 100 7.16 11.40 -38.38
N SER A 101 6.49 10.48 -39.09
CA SER A 101 5.80 10.76 -40.36
C SER A 101 4.34 11.20 -40.21
N ALA A 102 3.75 11.13 -39.01
CA ALA A 102 2.37 11.55 -38.77
C ALA A 102 2.26 13.08 -38.66
N VAL A 103 1.51 13.69 -39.58
CA VAL A 103 1.24 15.13 -39.60
C VAL A 103 0.81 15.62 -38.21
N PRO A 104 1.46 16.65 -37.64
CA PRO A 104 1.21 17.07 -36.27
C PRO A 104 -0.11 17.84 -36.19
N ASN A 105 -1.22 17.16 -35.94
CA ASN A 105 -2.26 17.78 -35.11
C ASN A 105 -1.75 17.70 -33.66
N SER A 106 -0.90 18.65 -33.28
CA SER A 106 -0.34 18.79 -31.92
C SER A 106 -1.44 18.86 -30.88
N ASP A 107 -2.53 19.56 -31.19
CA ASP A 107 -3.58 19.90 -30.24
C ASP A 107 -4.43 18.69 -29.83
N ASN A 108 -4.69 17.76 -30.75
CA ASN A 108 -5.42 16.53 -30.44
C ASN A 108 -4.60 15.57 -29.57
N ALA A 109 -3.28 15.54 -29.77
CA ALA A 109 -2.40 14.68 -28.97
C ALA A 109 -2.26 15.21 -27.54
N PHE A 110 -1.95 16.50 -27.37
CA PHE A 110 -1.89 17.12 -26.04
C PHE A 110 -3.19 16.95 -25.26
N THR A 111 -4.34 17.17 -25.91
CA THR A 111 -5.66 16.97 -25.30
C THR A 111 -5.88 15.52 -24.87
N LEU A 112 -5.58 14.54 -25.74
CA LEU A 112 -5.76 13.12 -25.42
C LEU A 112 -4.84 12.66 -24.28
N PHE A 113 -3.59 13.12 -24.25
CA PHE A 113 -2.65 12.76 -23.18
C PHE A 113 -3.01 13.44 -21.87
N TYR A 114 -3.38 14.72 -21.89
CA TYR A 114 -3.90 15.39 -20.70
C TYR A 114 -5.10 14.64 -20.11
N VAL A 115 -6.02 14.17 -20.96
CA VAL A 115 -7.15 13.32 -20.53
C VAL A 115 -6.67 12.01 -19.89
N LYS A 116 -5.68 11.32 -20.48
CA LYS A 116 -5.13 10.08 -19.90
C LYS A 116 -4.45 10.30 -18.55
N PHE A 117 -3.61 11.33 -18.43
CA PHE A 117 -2.97 11.69 -17.15
C PHE A 117 -4.01 12.10 -16.12
N ARG A 118 -4.98 12.95 -16.49
CA ARG A 118 -6.09 13.36 -15.63
C ARG A 118 -6.92 12.17 -15.16
N ALA A 119 -7.13 11.16 -15.99
CA ALA A 119 -7.86 9.95 -15.62
C ALA A 119 -7.08 9.06 -14.64
N ALA A 120 -5.74 9.01 -14.75
CA ALA A 120 -4.89 8.25 -13.83
C ALA A 120 -4.60 9.00 -12.50
N ALA A 121 -4.64 10.33 -12.53
CA ALA A 121 -4.23 11.20 -11.42
C ALA A 121 -4.94 10.91 -10.09
N PRO A 122 -6.28 10.71 -10.03
CA PRO A 122 -6.95 10.42 -8.76
C PRO A 122 -6.41 9.17 -8.07
N LYS A 123 -6.20 8.08 -8.83
CA LYS A 123 -5.69 6.82 -8.29
C LYS A 123 -4.26 6.97 -7.79
N VAL A 124 -3.39 7.59 -8.59
CA VAL A 124 -2.00 7.85 -8.21
C VAL A 124 -1.93 8.76 -6.98
N ARG A 125 -2.75 9.80 -6.93
CA ARG A 125 -2.83 10.72 -5.79
C ARG A 125 -3.21 9.99 -4.51
N THR A 126 -4.29 9.20 -4.52
CA THR A 126 -4.71 8.44 -3.33
C THR A 126 -3.60 7.52 -2.83
N LEU A 127 -2.84 6.89 -3.73
CA LEU A 127 -1.72 6.03 -3.35
C LEU A 127 -0.53 6.82 -2.78
N ILE A 128 -0.22 7.99 -3.34
CA ILE A 128 0.82 8.88 -2.80
C ILE A 128 0.45 9.35 -1.40
N GLU A 129 -0.80 9.74 -1.17
CA GLU A 129 -1.31 10.13 0.16
C GLU A 129 -1.10 9.01 1.19
N GLN A 130 -1.23 7.73 0.80
CA GLN A 130 -0.94 6.58 1.68
C GLN A 130 0.54 6.46 2.05
N VAL A 131 1.46 6.86 1.15
CA VAL A 131 2.90 6.87 1.42
C VAL A 131 3.26 8.03 2.34
N GLU A 132 2.76 9.24 2.03
CA GLU A 132 3.00 10.46 2.82
C GLU A 132 2.50 10.30 4.27
N GLN A 133 1.33 9.69 4.46
CA GLN A 133 0.79 9.39 5.80
C GLN A 133 1.74 8.53 6.66
N ARG A 134 2.62 7.74 6.03
CA ARG A 134 3.48 6.75 6.69
C ARG A 134 4.95 7.12 6.67
N SER A 135 5.37 8.07 5.84
CA SER A 135 6.77 8.54 5.79
C SER A 135 7.20 9.22 7.08
N GLU A 136 6.30 9.92 7.78
CA GLU A 136 6.62 10.53 9.08
C GLU A 136 6.89 9.49 10.18
N LYS A 137 6.39 8.26 10.01
CA LYS A 137 6.49 7.16 10.99
C LYS A 137 7.61 6.17 10.67
N MET A 138 8.23 6.29 9.50
CA MET A 138 9.28 5.40 8.99
C MET A 138 10.49 6.26 8.56
N PRO A 139 11.41 6.60 9.47
CA PRO A 139 12.68 7.20 9.05
C PRO A 139 13.44 6.21 8.16
N GLU A 140 14.17 6.75 7.16
CA GLU A 140 14.96 5.99 6.16
C GLU A 140 15.86 4.91 6.77
#